data_AF-A0A4Q6BQ62-F1
#
_entry.id   AF-A0A4Q6BQ62-F1
#
_cell.length_a   1.000
_cell.length_b   1.000
_cell.length_c   1.000
_cell.angle_alpha   90.00
_cell.angle_beta   90.00
_cell.angle_gamma   90.00
#
_symmetry.space_group_name_H-M   'P 1'
#
loop_
_entity.id
_entity.type
_entity.pdbx_description
1 polymer ?
#
loop_
_entity_poly.entity_id
_entity_poly.type
_entity_poly.pdbx_seq_one_letter_code
_entity_poly.pdbx_strand_id
1 'polypeptide(L)'
;MAIQYEPSSNDFRLNWEKGLAALACLLILVSGFYLWRSNSSSSKNRTGQSLASLSSQTLDVRHKNTDQVSWHPAEKNADLYDGDSIFTGKNSTADISFKKGTALEVGQETLIVIRESSDGLSV
;
A
#
# COMPACT_ATOMS: atom_id res chain seq x y z
N MET A 1 22.37 22.67 -60.23
CA MET A 1 22.50 23.67 -59.15
C MET A 1 22.07 22.98 -57.86
N ALA A 2 23.00 22.52 -57.03
CA ALA A 2 22.69 21.80 -55.79
C ALA A 2 22.73 22.79 -54.63
N ILE A 3 21.62 22.93 -53.92
CA ILE A 3 21.54 23.76 -52.71
C ILE A 3 22.10 22.93 -51.57
N GLN A 4 23.31 23.27 -51.11
CA GLN A 4 23.89 22.66 -49.90
C GLN A 4 23.15 23.21 -48.68
N TYR A 5 22.52 22.31 -47.93
CA TYR A 5 21.92 22.61 -46.63
C TYR A 5 23.03 22.54 -45.57
N GLU A 6 23.52 23.69 -45.10
CA GLU A 6 24.37 23.76 -43.92
C GLU A 6 23.48 23.89 -42.67
N PRO A 7 23.42 22.86 -41.79
CA PRO A 7 22.63 22.95 -40.57
C PRO A 7 23.23 24.02 -39.64
N SER A 8 22.38 24.96 -39.19
CA SER A 8 22.83 26.02 -38.30
C SER A 8 23.17 25.45 -36.92
N SER A 9 24.19 25.99 -36.26
CA SER A 9 24.61 25.56 -34.92
C SER A 9 23.51 25.66 -33.86
N ASN A 10 22.49 26.48 -34.11
CA ASN A 10 21.31 26.62 -33.26
C ASN A 10 20.36 25.41 -33.37
N ASP A 11 20.27 24.77 -34.53
CA ASP A 11 19.46 23.56 -34.74
C ASP A 11 20.02 22.39 -33.92
N PHE A 12 21.36 22.28 -33.85
CA PHE A 12 22.02 21.25 -33.06
C PHE A 12 21.75 21.38 -31.56
N ARG A 13 21.86 22.59 -31.00
CA ARG A 13 21.59 22.85 -29.57
C ARG A 13 20.12 22.61 -29.22
N LEU A 14 19.20 23.08 -30.07
CA LEU A 14 17.76 22.91 -29.87
C LEU A 14 17.32 21.44 -29.89
N ASN A 15 17.92 20.62 -30.76
CA ASN A 15 17.61 19.19 -30.84
C ASN A 15 18.12 18.41 -29.62
N TRP A 16 19.25 18.82 -29.03
CA TRP A 16 19.79 18.20 -27.83
C TRP A 16 18.96 18.52 -26.58
N GLU A 17 18.50 19.78 -26.43
CA GLU A 17 17.61 20.18 -25.34
C GLU A 17 16.28 19.41 -25.36
N LYS A 18 15.70 19.22 -26.56
CA LYS A 18 14.50 18.40 -26.76
C LYS A 18 14.76 16.93 -26.40
N GLY A 19 15.93 16.41 -26.73
CA GLY A 19 16.35 15.05 -26.36
C GLY A 19 16.44 14.87 -24.85
N LEU A 20 17.07 15.82 -24.15
CA LEU A 20 17.16 15.81 -22.68
C LEU A 20 15.78 15.90 -22.02
N ALA A 21 14.90 16.78 -22.52
CA ALA A 21 13.54 16.92 -22.00
C ALA A 21 12.72 15.63 -22.22
N ALA A 22 12.81 15.01 -23.41
CA ALA A 22 12.13 13.77 -23.70
C ALA A 22 12.61 12.61 -22.80
N LEU A 23 13.93 12.52 -22.57
CA LEU A 23 14.51 11.52 -21.68
C LEU A 23 14.04 11.73 -20.23
N ALA A 24 14.02 12.97 -19.75
CA ALA A 24 13.53 13.29 -18.40
C ALA A 24 12.04 12.91 -18.25
N CYS A 25 11.20 13.25 -19.23
CA CYS A 25 9.79 12.85 -19.23
C CYS A 25 9.63 11.32 -19.23
N LEU A 26 10.43 10.60 -20.01
CA LEU A 26 10.40 9.14 -20.04
C LEU A 26 10.78 8.54 -18.69
N LEU A 27 11.82 9.05 -18.03
CA LEU A 27 12.22 8.61 -16.69
C LEU A 27 11.14 8.86 -15.64
N ILE A 28 10.44 9.99 -15.70
CA ILE A 28 9.31 10.30 -14.81
C ILE A 28 8.16 9.31 -15.04
N LEU A 29 7.81 9.03 -16.30
CA LEU A 29 6.74 8.09 -16.63
C LEU A 29 7.09 6.66 -16.19
N VAL A 30 8.32 6.21 -16.43
CA VAL A 30 8.78 4.88 -16.03
C VAL A 30 8.80 4.74 -14.50
N SER A 31 9.35 5.72 -13.78
CA SER A 31 9.35 5.69 -12.31
C SER A 31 7.94 5.74 -11.72
N GLY A 32 7.06 6.57 -12.27
CA GLY A 32 5.64 6.61 -11.90
C GLY A 32 4.94 5.26 -12.12
N PHE A 33 5.21 4.60 -13.24
CA PHE A 33 4.70 3.26 -13.54
C PHE A 33 5.21 2.20 -12.56
N TYR A 34 6.51 2.21 -12.24
CA TYR A 34 7.09 1.29 -11.26
C TYR A 34 6.52 1.49 -9.85
N LEU A 35 6.33 2.74 -9.42
CA LEU A 35 5.72 3.04 -8.12
C LEU A 35 4.26 2.58 -8.05
N TRP A 36 3.47 2.82 -9.09
CA TRP A 36 2.08 2.35 -9.16
C TRP A 36 1.98 0.82 -9.13
N ARG A 37 2.85 0.12 -9.87
CA ARG A 37 2.93 -1.35 -9.88
C ARG A 37 3.35 -1.91 -8.51
N SER A 38 4.34 -1.28 -7.87
CA SER A 38 4.83 -1.70 -6.55
C SER A 38 3.77 -1.52 -5.46
N ASN A 39 3.00 -0.43 -5.51
CA ASN A 39 1.94 -0.16 -4.54
C ASN A 39 0.68 -1.03 -4.74
N SER A 40 0.52 -1.68 -5.90
CA SER A 40 -0.75 -2.33 -6.29
C SER A 40 -0.89 -3.80 -5.88
N SER A 41 0.07 -4.42 -5.20
CA SER A 41 -0.15 -5.72 -4.54
C SER A 41 1.10 -6.16 -3.81
N SER A 42 1.01 -6.18 -2.49
CA SER A 42 1.98 -6.90 -1.66
C SER A 42 1.23 -7.53 -0.51
N SER A 43 0.35 -8.49 -0.79
CA SER A 43 0.18 -9.61 0.15
C SER A 43 1.46 -10.44 0.06
N LYS A 44 2.52 -9.98 0.73
CA LYS A 44 3.62 -10.89 1.04
C LYS A 44 2.96 -12.06 1.78
N ASN A 45 3.15 -13.28 1.29
CA ASN A 45 2.77 -14.49 2.01
C ASN A 45 3.49 -14.45 3.36
N ARG A 46 2.83 -13.93 4.38
CA ARG A 46 3.39 -13.81 5.72
C ARG A 46 3.47 -15.22 6.27
N THR A 47 4.68 -15.69 6.51
CA THR A 47 4.98 -17.02 7.04
C THR A 47 4.69 -17.15 8.54
N GLY A 48 3.79 -16.31 9.08
CA GLY A 48 3.34 -16.34 10.47
C GLY A 48 1.96 -16.98 10.59
N GLN A 49 1.64 -17.50 11.77
CA GLN A 49 0.29 -17.94 12.09
C GLN A 49 -0.63 -16.70 12.17
N SER A 50 -1.68 -16.62 11.34
CA SER A 50 -2.65 -15.52 11.54
C SER A 50 -3.31 -15.65 12.92
N LEU A 51 -3.48 -14.52 13.61
CA LEU A 51 -3.96 -14.47 15.00
C LEU A 51 -5.48 -14.28 15.06
N ALA A 52 -6.03 -13.60 14.06
CA ALA A 52 -7.44 -13.30 13.94
C ALA A 52 -7.85 -13.20 12.47
N SER A 53 -9.15 -13.07 12.23
CA SER A 53 -9.71 -12.73 10.93
C SER A 53 -10.82 -11.70 11.08
N LEU A 54 -10.97 -10.85 10.06
CA LEU A 54 -12.06 -9.87 10.00
C LEU A 54 -13.36 -10.57 9.59
N SER A 55 -14.27 -10.84 10.52
CA SER A 55 -15.49 -11.61 10.24
C SER A 55 -16.58 -10.77 9.58
N SER A 56 -16.68 -9.49 9.96
CA SER A 56 -17.68 -8.55 9.46
C SER A 56 -17.12 -7.13 9.39
N GLN A 57 -17.63 -6.32 8.46
CA GLN A 57 -17.30 -4.91 8.36
C GLN A 57 -18.46 -4.10 7.78
N THR A 58 -18.58 -2.86 8.24
CA THR A 58 -19.60 -1.91 7.80
C THR A 58 -18.94 -0.60 7.39
N LEU A 59 -19.27 -0.12 6.17
CA LEU A 59 -18.79 1.14 5.59
C LEU A 59 -17.26 1.24 5.42
N ASP A 60 -16.61 2.16 6.12
CA ASP A 60 -15.17 2.47 5.97
C ASP A 60 -14.38 1.76 7.07
N VAL A 61 -13.77 0.63 6.72
CA VAL A 61 -12.83 -0.09 7.55
C VAL A 61 -11.54 -0.24 6.76
N ARG A 62 -10.42 0.14 7.39
CA ARG A 62 -9.11 0.15 6.76
C ARG A 62 -8.16 -0.74 7.52
N HIS A 63 -7.37 -1.49 6.77
CA HIS A 63 -6.31 -2.35 7.27
C HIS A 63 -4.96 -1.81 6.82
N LYS A 64 -4.02 -1.79 7.75
CA LYS A 64 -2.62 -1.53 7.48
C LYS A 64 -1.80 -2.70 8.00
N ASN A 65 -1.14 -3.38 7.08
CA ASN A 65 -0.18 -4.43 7.42
C ASN A 65 1.01 -3.83 8.19
N THR A 66 1.55 -4.57 9.17
CA THR A 66 2.76 -4.17 9.94
C THR A 66 3.92 -3.67 9.08
N ASP A 67 4.13 -4.28 7.90
CA ASP A 67 5.25 -3.95 6.99
C ASP A 67 4.89 -2.86 5.96
N GLN A 68 3.65 -2.40 5.97
CA GLN A 68 3.14 -1.40 5.03
C GLN A 68 2.94 -0.06 5.72
N VAL A 69 3.30 1.00 5.01
CA VAL A 69 3.09 2.39 5.48
C VAL A 69 1.67 2.86 5.18
N SER A 70 1.05 2.31 4.13
CA SER A 70 -0.23 2.75 3.59
C SER A 70 -1.42 2.00 4.18
N TRP A 71 -2.55 2.69 4.28
CA TRP A 71 -3.84 2.10 4.58
C TRP A 71 -4.50 1.56 3.32
N HIS A 72 -5.12 0.39 3.45
CA HIS A 72 -5.92 -0.23 2.39
C HIS A 72 -7.32 -0.52 2.91
N PRO A 73 -8.35 -0.57 2.06
CA PRO A 73 -9.66 -1.08 2.45
C PRO A 73 -9.49 -2.48 3.04
N ALA A 74 -10.13 -2.74 4.19
CA ALA A 74 -10.08 -4.06 4.79
C ALA A 74 -10.94 -5.03 3.98
N GLU A 75 -10.48 -6.28 3.85
CA GLU A 75 -11.20 -7.33 3.14
C GLU A 75 -11.93 -8.23 4.13
N LYS A 76 -13.15 -8.64 3.79
CA LYS A 76 -13.90 -9.60 4.61
C LYS A 76 -13.18 -10.94 4.63
N ASN A 77 -13.09 -11.55 5.80
CA ASN A 77 -12.32 -12.76 6.09
C ASN A 77 -10.80 -12.62 5.88
N ALA A 78 -10.28 -11.38 5.79
CA ALA A 78 -8.85 -11.16 5.77
C ALA A 78 -8.22 -11.69 7.06
N ASP A 79 -7.13 -12.44 6.89
CA ASP A 79 -6.27 -12.86 7.99
C ASP A 79 -5.51 -11.66 8.56
N LEU A 80 -5.54 -11.53 9.88
CA LEU A 80 -4.84 -10.50 10.63
C LEU A 80 -3.65 -11.13 11.38
N TYR A 81 -2.50 -10.48 11.27
CA TYR A 81 -1.23 -10.94 11.83
C TYR A 81 -0.74 -10.01 12.96
N ASP A 82 0.28 -10.44 13.68
CA ASP A 82 0.91 -9.61 14.72
C ASP A 82 1.39 -8.26 14.15
N GLY A 83 1.04 -7.19 14.84
CA GLY A 83 1.35 -5.80 14.50
C GLY A 83 0.42 -5.14 13.48
N ASP A 84 -0.56 -5.86 12.93
CA ASP A 84 -1.52 -5.27 11.99
C ASP A 84 -2.41 -4.24 12.67
N SER A 85 -2.78 -3.20 11.91
CA SER A 85 -3.66 -2.15 12.41
C SER A 85 -4.99 -2.15 11.67
N ILE A 86 -6.09 -2.00 12.41
CA ILE A 86 -7.44 -1.82 11.86
C ILE A 86 -7.97 -0.48 12.33
N PHE A 87 -8.46 0.32 11.38
CA PHE A 87 -9.12 1.59 11.62
C PHE A 87 -10.57 1.53 11.15
N THR A 88 -11.49 1.93 12.02
CA THR A 88 -12.91 2.10 11.70
C THR A 88 -13.22 3.59 11.57
N GLY A 89 -13.81 3.98 10.44
CA GLY A 89 -14.25 5.34 10.18
C GLY A 89 -15.52 5.73 10.94
N LYS A 90 -16.08 6.89 10.58
CA LYS A 90 -17.34 7.38 11.12
C LYS A 90 -18.51 6.51 10.64
N ASN A 91 -19.43 6.17 11.55
CA ASN A 91 -20.56 5.25 11.30
C ASN A 91 -20.12 3.83 10.89
N SER A 92 -18.83 3.49 11.03
CA SER A 92 -18.30 2.18 10.67
C SER A 92 -18.20 1.27 11.89
N THR A 93 -18.30 -0.02 11.66
CA THR A 93 -18.06 -1.08 12.66
C THR A 93 -17.32 -2.23 12.02
N ALA A 94 -16.55 -2.97 12.82
CA ALA A 94 -15.82 -4.14 12.39
C ALA A 94 -15.87 -5.23 13.46
N ASP A 95 -16.11 -6.47 13.05
CA ASP A 95 -16.04 -7.63 13.93
C ASP A 95 -14.78 -8.45 13.63
N ILE A 96 -14.01 -8.73 14.67
CA ILE A 96 -12.75 -9.45 14.57
C ILE A 96 -12.86 -10.75 15.37
N SER A 97 -12.64 -11.86 14.69
CA SER A 97 -12.66 -13.20 15.28
C SER A 97 -11.23 -13.69 15.50
N PHE A 98 -10.80 -13.82 16.75
CA PHE A 98 -9.51 -14.38 17.11
C PHE A 98 -9.56 -15.90 17.04
N LYS A 99 -8.46 -16.55 16.63
CA LYS A 99 -8.41 -18.03 16.53
C LYS A 99 -8.63 -18.75 17.85
N LYS A 100 -8.42 -18.07 18.99
CA LYS A 100 -8.69 -18.59 20.34
C LYS A 100 -10.20 -18.55 20.73
N GLY A 101 -11.08 -18.19 19.80
CA GLY A 101 -12.54 -18.19 19.99
C GLY A 101 -13.12 -16.89 20.54
N THR A 102 -12.28 -15.90 20.84
CA THR A 102 -12.72 -14.56 21.26
C THR A 102 -13.15 -13.74 20.04
N ALA A 103 -14.25 -13.00 20.17
CA ALA A 103 -14.65 -12.00 19.19
C ALA A 103 -14.51 -10.59 19.80
N LEU A 104 -14.09 -9.63 18.99
CA LEU A 104 -14.00 -8.23 19.35
C LEU A 104 -14.81 -7.41 18.36
N GLU A 105 -15.83 -6.73 18.85
CA GLU A 105 -16.54 -5.69 18.11
C GLU A 105 -15.77 -4.37 18.26
N VAL A 106 -15.42 -3.76 17.14
CA VAL A 106 -14.73 -2.48 17.07
C VAL A 106 -15.73 -1.42 16.60
N GLY A 107 -16.02 -0.47 17.49
CA GLY A 107 -16.88 0.66 17.22
C GLY A 107 -16.27 1.66 16.25
N GLN A 108 -17.03 2.69 15.89
CA GLN A 108 -16.59 3.76 14.98
C GLN A 108 -15.40 4.57 15.52
N GLU A 109 -14.71 5.27 14.61
CA GLU A 109 -13.62 6.22 14.89
C GLU A 109 -12.52 5.63 15.80
N THR A 110 -12.26 4.34 15.66
CA THR A 110 -11.36 3.59 16.52
C THR A 110 -10.18 3.06 15.72
N LEU A 111 -9.00 3.10 16.33
CA LEU A 111 -7.79 2.46 15.82
C LEU A 111 -7.36 1.38 16.80
N ILE A 112 -7.22 0.15 16.32
CA ILE A 112 -6.67 -0.96 17.09
C ILE A 112 -5.42 -1.52 16.41
N VAL A 113 -4.56 -2.15 17.21
CA VAL A 113 -3.38 -2.88 16.75
C VAL A 113 -3.47 -4.31 17.29
N ILE A 114 -3.35 -5.28 16.40
CA ILE A 114 -3.33 -6.70 16.74
C ILE A 114 -1.97 -7.03 17.34
N ARG A 115 -1.96 -7.64 18.53
CA ARG A 115 -0.73 -8.07 19.20
C ARG A 115 -0.88 -9.49 19.72
N GLU A 116 0.15 -10.29 19.53
CA GLU A 116 0.31 -11.53 20.29
C GLU A 116 0.83 -11.19 21.70
N SER A 117 0.03 -11.50 22.73
CA SER A 117 0.55 -11.46 24.11
C SER A 117 1.25 -12.79 24.41
N SER A 118 2.51 -12.68 24.85
CA SER A 118 3.33 -13.79 25.32
C SER A 118 3.19 -14.03 26.83
N ASP A 119 2.10 -13.59 27.46
CA ASP A 119 1.85 -13.79 28.89
C ASP A 119 1.52 -15.27 29.21
N GLY A 120 2.49 -16.15 28.96
CA GLY A 120 2.72 -17.30 29.81
C GLY A 120 3.67 -16.84 30.92
N LEU A 121 3.14 -16.62 32.12
CA LEU A 121 3.92 -16.42 33.34
C LEU A 121 5.12 -17.39 33.35
N SER A 122 6.33 -16.85 33.27
CA SER A 122 7.53 -17.53 33.74
C SER A 122 7.81 -16.98 35.14
N VAL A 123 7.60 -17.83 36.14
CA VAL A 123 8.11 -17.64 37.51
C VAL A 123 9.53 -18.17 37.58
#